data_AF-A0A7X6BJ94-F1
#
_entry.id   AF-A0A7X6BJ94-F1
#
_cell.length_a   1.000
_cell.length_b   1.000
_cell.length_c   1.000
_cell.angle_alpha   90.00
_cell.angle_beta   90.00
_cell.angle_gamma   90.00
#
_symmetry.space_group_name_H-M   'P 1'
#
loop_
_entity.id
_entity.type
_entity.pdbx_description
1 polymer ?
#
loop_
_entity_poly.entity_id
_entity_poly.type
_entity_poly.pdbx_seq_one_letter_code
_entity_poly.pdbx_strand_id
1 'polypeptide(L)'
;MNREERQQARTDRYRELADNARKQSEQCFRQSESMASVIPMGQPVHGKADRNYREKIWNKMGQSVKASEKADYYERKAEAAENNNAIYLDDDNAVEKLEQKLAELVKAQEDMKAANKVVKNKKLTEEEKKVRLMELGYSEKSAVELLTPCYGHIGFPSFSLSNNNANINRIKKRLELAKRMKGTPEKEYTINGVRVVENYPENRLQVFFDDIPAKEIRDSLKQHGFRWSRHNSCWQSYMNRRNIDFIKELLEETEA
;
A
#
# COMPACT_ATOMS: atom_id res chain seq x y z
N MET A 1 -15.37 -12.25 -2.61
CA MET A 1 -14.08 -11.98 -1.93
C MET A 1 -13.89 -10.48 -1.86
N ASN A 2 -13.94 -9.92 -0.65
CA ASN A 2 -13.78 -8.49 -0.44
C ASN A 2 -12.32 -8.05 -0.63
N ARG A 3 -12.05 -6.75 -0.52
CA ARG A 3 -10.73 -6.20 -0.79
C ARG A 3 -9.67 -6.60 0.25
N GLU A 4 -10.07 -6.71 1.52
CA GLU A 4 -9.18 -7.11 2.61
C GLU A 4 -8.75 -8.57 2.47
N GLU A 5 -9.69 -9.47 2.16
CA GLU A 5 -9.42 -10.87 1.84
C GLU A 5 -8.46 -11.01 0.65
N ARG A 6 -8.63 -10.19 -0.40
CA ARG A 6 -7.71 -10.18 -1.55
C ARG A 6 -6.31 -9.74 -1.16
N GLN A 7 -6.20 -8.74 -0.28
CA GLN A 7 -4.92 -8.25 0.21
C GLN A 7 -4.25 -9.33 1.07
N GLN A 8 -5.00 -9.97 1.97
CA GLN A 8 -4.51 -11.06 2.80
C GLN A 8 -4.04 -12.25 1.96
N ALA A 9 -4.87 -12.73 1.03
CA ALA A 9 -4.51 -13.82 0.13
C ALA A 9 -3.27 -13.51 -0.72
N ARG A 10 -3.07 -12.24 -1.11
CA ARG A 10 -1.86 -11.79 -1.81
C ARG A 10 -0.63 -11.84 -0.91
N THR A 11 -0.76 -11.38 0.34
CA THR A 11 0.30 -11.46 1.34
C THR A 11 0.69 -12.91 1.62
N ASP A 12 -0.29 -13.77 1.90
CA ASP A 12 -0.07 -15.19 2.19
C ASP A 12 0.63 -15.89 1.04
N ARG A 13 0.21 -15.60 -0.20
CA ARG A 13 0.88 -16.09 -1.40
C ARG A 13 2.34 -15.63 -1.49
N TYR A 14 2.66 -14.38 -1.13
CA TYR A 14 4.05 -13.93 -1.13
C TYR A 14 4.89 -14.62 -0.06
N ARG A 15 4.33 -14.84 1.13
CA ARG A 15 4.99 -15.63 2.19
C ARG A 15 5.25 -17.06 1.74
N GLU A 16 4.26 -17.72 1.14
CA GLU A 16 4.41 -19.07 0.59
C GLU A 16 5.51 -19.14 -0.49
N LEU A 17 5.55 -18.15 -1.39
CA LEU A 17 6.60 -18.05 -2.41
C LEU A 17 8.00 -17.84 -1.79
N ALA A 18 8.09 -17.05 -0.72
CA ALA A 18 9.34 -16.83 0.02
C ALA A 18 9.80 -18.14 0.70
N ASP A 19 8.90 -18.84 1.38
CA ASP A 19 9.20 -20.11 2.05
C ASP A 19 9.63 -21.20 1.07
N ASN A 20 8.94 -21.30 -0.07
CA ASN A 20 9.32 -22.24 -1.12
C ASN A 20 10.70 -21.91 -1.71
N ALA A 21 11.03 -20.63 -1.89
CA ALA A 21 12.36 -20.20 -2.33
C ALA A 21 13.44 -20.47 -1.26
N ARG A 22 13.12 -20.29 0.02
CA ARG A 22 14.00 -20.60 1.16
C ARG A 22 14.32 -22.09 1.24
N LYS A 23 13.30 -22.96 1.10
CA LYS A 23 13.48 -24.43 1.01
C LYS A 23 14.37 -24.82 -0.17
N GLN A 24 14.18 -24.18 -1.32
CA GLN A 24 15.03 -24.41 -2.50
C GLN A 24 16.48 -23.98 -2.25
N SER A 25 16.69 -22.83 -1.62
CA SER A 25 18.03 -22.34 -1.25
C SER A 25 18.75 -23.34 -0.35
N GLU A 26 18.08 -23.78 0.72
CA GLU A 26 18.63 -24.74 1.67
C GLU A 26 18.95 -26.08 1.01
N GLN A 27 18.08 -26.57 0.12
CA GLN A 27 18.34 -27.80 -0.62
C GLN A 27 19.58 -27.69 -1.53
N CYS A 28 19.71 -26.59 -2.28
CA CYS A 28 20.87 -26.36 -3.13
C CYS A 28 22.16 -26.18 -2.32
N PHE A 29 22.08 -25.51 -1.17
CA PHE A 29 23.19 -25.34 -0.25
C PHE A 29 23.67 -26.68 0.31
N ARG A 30 22.75 -27.50 0.86
CA ARG A 30 23.06 -28.85 1.38
C ARG A 30 23.65 -29.75 0.30
N GLN A 31 23.18 -29.66 -0.95
CA GLN A 31 23.79 -30.38 -2.08
C GLN A 31 25.22 -29.91 -2.35
N SER A 32 25.44 -28.59 -2.38
CA SER A 32 26.79 -28.02 -2.57
C SER A 32 27.73 -28.43 -1.45
N GLU A 33 27.29 -28.35 -0.20
CA GLU A 33 28.05 -28.72 0.99
C GLU A 33 28.40 -30.22 0.98
N SER A 34 27.42 -31.09 0.72
CA SER A 34 27.64 -32.53 0.61
C SER A 34 28.65 -32.86 -0.48
N MET A 35 28.55 -32.23 -1.65
CA MET A 35 29.53 -32.42 -2.73
C MET A 35 30.93 -31.92 -2.35
N ALA A 36 31.02 -30.79 -1.64
CA ALA A 36 32.29 -30.20 -1.19
C ALA A 36 32.96 -31.03 -0.08
N SER A 37 32.18 -31.68 0.79
CA SER A 37 32.68 -32.47 1.93
C SER A 37 33.62 -33.61 1.53
N VAL A 38 33.54 -34.08 0.28
CA VAL A 38 34.39 -35.15 -0.27
C VAL A 38 35.80 -34.63 -0.62
N ILE A 39 36.00 -33.32 -0.74
CA ILE A 39 37.28 -32.70 -1.07
C ILE A 39 38.01 -32.30 0.22
N PRO A 40 39.17 -32.92 0.53
CA PRO A 40 40.02 -32.50 1.64
C PRO A 40 40.39 -31.02 1.56
N MET A 41 40.35 -30.34 2.70
CA MET A 41 40.77 -28.94 2.85
C MET A 41 42.21 -28.77 2.36
N GLY A 42 42.44 -27.75 1.53
CA GLY A 42 43.79 -27.44 1.00
C GLY A 42 44.25 -28.30 -0.18
N GLN A 43 43.45 -29.27 -0.65
CA GLN A 43 43.82 -30.11 -1.80
C GLN A 43 43.89 -29.27 -3.10
N PRO A 44 45.02 -29.30 -3.85
CA PRO A 44 45.14 -28.66 -5.15
C PRO A 44 44.13 -29.17 -6.19
N VAL A 45 43.90 -28.40 -7.25
CA VAL A 45 43.00 -28.83 -8.34
C VAL A 45 43.73 -29.82 -9.25
N HIS A 46 43.21 -31.04 -9.37
CA HIS A 46 43.82 -32.11 -10.16
C HIS A 46 43.08 -32.40 -11.47
N GLY A 47 43.59 -31.83 -12.57
CA GLY A 47 43.12 -32.15 -13.92
C GLY A 47 41.71 -31.63 -14.25
N LYS A 48 41.19 -32.03 -15.40
CA LYS A 48 39.90 -31.55 -15.94
C LYS A 48 38.70 -32.07 -15.15
N ALA A 49 38.75 -33.31 -14.66
CA ALA A 49 37.63 -33.92 -13.95
C ALA A 49 37.36 -33.25 -12.59
N ASP A 50 38.39 -33.00 -11.78
CA ASP A 50 38.26 -32.28 -10.50
C ASP A 50 37.76 -30.85 -10.72
N ARG A 51 38.30 -30.14 -11.73
CA ARG A 51 37.83 -28.80 -12.08
C ARG A 51 36.33 -28.77 -12.39
N ASN A 52 35.85 -29.68 -13.23
CA ASN A 52 34.43 -29.78 -13.58
C ASN A 52 33.56 -30.14 -12.36
N TYR A 53 34.08 -30.94 -11.44
CA TYR A 53 33.37 -31.29 -10.20
C TYR A 53 33.24 -30.10 -9.25
N ARG A 54 34.33 -29.35 -9.04
CA ARG A 54 34.32 -28.09 -8.27
C ARG A 54 33.44 -27.03 -8.89
N GLU A 55 33.38 -26.97 -10.22
CA GLU A 55 32.45 -26.09 -10.93
C GLU A 55 30.98 -26.45 -10.67
N LYS A 56 30.63 -27.75 -10.58
CA LYS A 56 29.28 -28.17 -10.19
C LYS A 56 28.92 -27.75 -8.77
N ILE A 57 29.86 -27.86 -7.82
CA ILE A 57 29.70 -27.35 -6.44
C ILE A 57 29.40 -25.85 -6.50
N TRP A 58 30.26 -25.09 -7.19
CA TRP A 58 30.09 -23.65 -7.33
C TRP A 58 28.75 -23.27 -7.95
N ASN A 59 28.31 -23.98 -8.99
CA ASN A 59 27.01 -23.75 -9.63
C ASN A 59 25.84 -24.06 -8.69
N LYS A 60 25.95 -25.09 -7.83
CA LYS A 60 24.92 -25.41 -6.82
C LYS A 60 24.86 -24.35 -5.73
N MET A 61 26.00 -23.86 -5.26
CA MET A 61 26.07 -22.69 -4.38
C MET A 61 25.48 -21.44 -5.05
N GLY A 62 25.78 -21.19 -6.33
CA GLY A 62 25.18 -20.10 -7.08
C GLY A 62 23.65 -20.22 -7.19
N GLN A 63 23.11 -21.44 -7.29
CA GLN A 63 21.67 -21.68 -7.25
C GLN A 63 21.06 -21.39 -5.88
N SER A 64 21.74 -21.74 -4.77
CA SER A 64 21.24 -21.42 -3.43
C SER A 64 21.20 -19.92 -3.18
N VAL A 65 22.26 -19.19 -3.55
CA VAL A 65 22.30 -17.73 -3.42
C VAL A 65 21.14 -17.07 -4.19
N LYS A 66 20.93 -17.44 -5.45
CA LYS A 66 19.81 -16.92 -6.26
C LYS A 66 18.44 -17.24 -5.65
N ALA A 67 18.27 -18.44 -5.08
CA ALA A 67 17.04 -18.82 -4.41
C ALA A 67 16.84 -18.04 -3.10
N SER A 68 17.92 -17.75 -2.37
CA SER A 68 17.89 -16.89 -1.18
C SER A 68 17.47 -15.46 -1.53
N GLU A 69 18.09 -14.86 -2.55
CA GLU A 69 17.72 -13.51 -3.03
C GLU A 69 16.24 -13.46 -3.46
N LYS A 70 15.74 -14.54 -4.07
CA LYS A 70 14.32 -14.68 -4.42
C LYS A 70 13.43 -14.78 -3.19
N ALA A 71 13.86 -15.46 -2.13
CA ALA A 71 13.13 -15.52 -0.86
C ALA A 71 13.02 -14.12 -0.24
N ASP A 72 14.16 -13.42 -0.10
CA ASP A 72 14.21 -12.05 0.43
C ASP A 72 13.34 -11.08 -0.38
N TYR A 73 13.33 -11.23 -1.71
CA TYR A 73 12.48 -10.44 -2.59
C TYR A 73 10.99 -10.61 -2.25
N TYR A 74 10.52 -11.84 -2.07
CA TYR A 74 9.12 -12.10 -1.76
C TYR A 74 8.75 -11.76 -0.31
N GLU A 75 9.69 -11.91 0.62
CA GLU A 75 9.54 -11.48 2.01
C GLU A 75 9.32 -9.96 2.08
N ARG A 76 10.17 -9.17 1.40
CA ARG A 76 9.97 -7.71 1.27
C ARG A 76 8.64 -7.36 0.60
N LYS A 77 8.16 -8.17 -0.35
CA LYS A 77 6.84 -7.97 -0.98
C LYS A 77 5.69 -8.27 -0.04
N ALA A 78 5.81 -9.29 0.81
CA ALA A 78 4.83 -9.62 1.85
C ALA A 78 4.80 -8.50 2.90
N GLU A 79 5.94 -8.09 3.42
CA GLU A 79 6.06 -6.97 4.37
C GLU A 79 5.46 -5.68 3.81
N ALA A 80 5.77 -5.33 2.57
CA ALA A 80 5.21 -4.15 1.92
C ALA A 80 3.68 -4.24 1.73
N ALA A 81 3.14 -5.46 1.57
CA ALA A 81 1.71 -5.70 1.46
C ALA A 81 1.02 -5.62 2.83
N GLU A 82 1.67 -6.09 3.89
CA GLU A 82 1.17 -6.05 5.28
C GLU A 82 1.18 -4.64 5.85
N ASN A 83 2.28 -3.90 5.62
CA ASN A 83 2.45 -2.54 6.11
C ASN A 83 1.69 -1.49 5.29
N ASN A 84 0.88 -1.91 4.31
CA ASN A 84 0.10 -1.02 3.49
C ASN A 84 -1.12 -0.49 4.25
N ASN A 85 -0.91 0.58 5.01
CA ASN A 85 -1.95 1.24 5.80
C ASN A 85 -2.78 2.25 4.98
N ALA A 86 -2.77 2.17 3.65
CA ALA A 86 -3.60 3.03 2.82
C ALA A 86 -5.07 2.64 2.98
N ILE A 87 -5.91 3.63 3.28
CA ILE A 87 -7.37 3.46 3.36
C ILE A 87 -7.94 3.72 1.97
N TYR A 88 -8.63 2.73 1.41
CA TYR A 88 -9.27 2.86 0.10
C TYR A 88 -10.77 3.05 0.26
N LEU A 89 -11.41 3.63 -0.76
CA LEU A 89 -12.85 3.97 -0.69
C LEU A 89 -13.75 2.74 -0.82
N ASP A 90 -13.26 1.71 -1.51
CA ASP A 90 -13.93 0.43 -1.76
C ASP A 90 -13.69 -0.61 -0.66
N ASP A 91 -13.10 -0.23 0.47
CA ASP A 91 -12.98 -1.10 1.64
C ASP A 91 -14.31 -1.15 2.41
N ASP A 92 -14.68 -2.34 2.88
CA ASP A 92 -15.88 -2.56 3.72
C ASP A 92 -15.83 -1.72 5.00
N ASN A 93 -14.63 -1.49 5.55
CA ASN A 93 -14.42 -0.66 6.75
C ASN A 93 -13.84 0.73 6.43
N ALA A 94 -13.94 1.21 5.18
CA ALA A 94 -13.38 2.50 4.75
C ALA A 94 -13.86 3.68 5.61
N VAL A 95 -15.17 3.72 5.90
CA VAL A 95 -15.82 4.80 6.65
C VAL A 95 -15.28 4.84 8.09
N GLU A 96 -15.27 3.69 8.77
CA GLU A 96 -14.78 3.57 10.15
C GLU A 96 -13.30 3.95 10.26
N LYS A 97 -12.45 3.45 9.36
CA LYS A 97 -11.02 3.79 9.32
C LYS A 97 -10.79 5.30 9.07
N LEU A 98 -11.61 5.93 8.23
CA LEU A 98 -11.53 7.38 7.99
C LEU A 98 -12.03 8.19 9.19
N GLU A 99 -13.04 7.70 9.93
CA GLU A 99 -13.54 8.33 11.17
C GLU A 99 -12.52 8.26 12.29
N GLN A 100 -11.89 7.10 12.51
CA GLN A 100 -10.78 6.94 13.46
C GLN A 100 -9.63 7.88 13.14
N LYS A 101 -9.18 7.89 11.87
CA LYS A 101 -8.11 8.79 11.42
C LYS A 101 -8.48 10.27 11.59
N LEU A 102 -9.75 10.62 11.37
CA LEU A 102 -10.22 11.98 11.59
C LEU A 102 -10.16 12.35 13.07
N ALA A 103 -10.61 11.46 13.96
CA ALA A 103 -10.56 11.66 15.41
C ALA A 103 -9.12 11.83 15.91
N GLU A 104 -8.18 11.01 15.45
CA GLU A 104 -6.75 11.14 15.76
C GLU A 104 -6.18 12.51 15.35
N LEU A 105 -6.47 12.96 14.11
CA LEU A 105 -5.97 14.24 13.61
C LEU A 105 -6.59 15.42 14.37
N VAL A 106 -7.88 15.34 14.73
CA VAL A 106 -8.57 16.36 15.52
C VAL A 106 -8.00 16.43 16.94
N LYS A 107 -7.81 15.28 17.58
CA LYS A 107 -7.17 15.20 18.91
C LYS A 107 -5.76 15.79 18.87
N ALA A 108 -4.94 15.40 17.89
CA ALA A 108 -3.61 15.96 17.72
C ALA A 108 -3.64 17.50 17.51
N GLN A 109 -4.65 18.03 16.81
CA GLN A 109 -4.83 19.47 16.65
C GLN A 109 -5.12 20.17 17.98
N GLU A 110 -5.97 19.58 18.81
CA GLU A 110 -6.35 20.11 20.12
C GLU A 110 -5.16 20.05 21.09
N ASP A 111 -4.45 18.92 21.13
CA ASP A 111 -3.24 18.72 21.93
C ASP A 111 -2.16 19.76 21.57
N MET A 112 -1.89 19.95 20.26
CA MET A 112 -0.95 20.96 19.79
C MET A 112 -1.35 22.39 20.18
N LYS A 113 -2.65 22.72 20.13
CA LYS A 113 -3.16 24.03 20.54
C LYS A 113 -3.05 24.22 22.06
N ALA A 114 -3.38 23.20 22.84
CA ALA A 114 -3.28 23.22 24.29
C ALA A 114 -1.82 23.39 24.75
N ALA A 115 -0.91 22.62 24.18
CA ALA A 115 0.53 22.75 24.43
C ALA A 115 1.03 24.17 24.08
N ASN A 116 0.67 24.69 22.90
CA ASN A 116 1.05 26.05 22.50
C ASN A 116 0.48 27.14 23.41
N LYS A 117 -0.71 26.94 23.97
CA LYS A 117 -1.30 27.86 24.96
C LYS A 117 -0.45 27.92 26.23
N VAL A 118 0.06 26.79 26.70
CA VAL A 118 0.97 26.72 27.87
C VAL A 118 2.32 27.35 27.53
N VAL A 119 2.94 26.93 26.44
CA VAL A 119 4.28 27.38 26.01
C VAL A 119 4.33 28.90 25.81
N LYS A 120 3.33 29.47 25.13
CA LYS A 120 3.28 30.90 24.79
C LYS A 120 2.78 31.80 25.93
N ASN A 121 2.38 31.22 27.07
CA ASN A 121 1.94 32.01 28.21
C ASN A 121 3.13 32.69 28.88
N LYS A 122 3.13 34.03 28.91
CA LYS A 122 4.20 34.84 29.50
C LYS A 122 4.15 34.91 31.04
N LYS A 123 3.04 34.50 31.65
CA LYS A 123 2.82 34.57 33.11
C LYS A 123 3.37 33.36 33.87
N LEU A 124 3.67 32.27 33.17
CA LEU A 124 4.14 31.03 33.77
C LEU A 124 5.67 30.97 33.71
N THR A 125 6.29 30.47 34.78
CA THR A 125 7.72 30.13 34.78
C THR A 125 7.95 28.88 33.91
N GLU A 126 9.21 28.61 33.52
CA GLU A 126 9.51 27.40 32.74
C GLU A 126 9.18 26.11 33.49
N GLU A 127 9.39 26.08 34.82
CA GLU A 127 9.05 24.95 35.67
C GLU A 127 7.53 24.72 35.70
N GLU A 128 6.74 25.77 35.87
CA GLU A 128 5.28 25.69 35.83
C GLU A 128 4.77 25.25 34.45
N LYS A 129 5.43 25.68 33.36
CA LYS A 129 5.09 25.21 32.01
C LYS A 129 5.38 23.72 31.83
N LYS A 130 6.50 23.21 32.36
CA LYS A 130 6.83 21.79 32.33
C LYS A 130 5.77 20.96 33.06
N VAL A 131 5.39 21.35 34.27
CA VAL A 131 4.35 20.67 35.06
C VAL A 131 3.03 20.64 34.28
N ARG A 132 2.59 21.77 33.72
CA ARG A 132 1.35 21.82 32.93
C ARG A 132 1.39 21.02 31.63
N LEU A 133 2.56 20.92 30.97
CA LEU A 133 2.71 20.05 29.81
C LEU A 133 2.64 18.57 30.21
N MET A 134 3.19 18.20 31.37
CA MET A 134 3.06 16.85 31.91
C MET A 134 1.62 16.50 32.29
N GLU A 135 0.86 17.45 32.85
CA GLU A 135 -0.58 17.29 33.11
C GLU A 135 -1.40 17.09 31.82
N LEU A 136 -0.95 17.67 30.69
CA LEU A 136 -1.53 17.45 29.37
C LEU A 136 -1.15 16.08 28.76
N GLY A 137 -0.35 15.26 29.46
CA GLY A 137 0.04 13.92 29.04
C GLY A 137 1.34 13.83 28.26
N TYR A 138 2.13 14.91 28.18
CA TYR A 138 3.46 14.87 27.57
C TYR A 138 4.48 14.25 28.52
N SER A 139 5.43 13.47 27.98
CA SER A 139 6.58 13.03 28.75
C SER A 139 7.45 14.23 29.16
N GLU A 140 8.21 14.09 30.26
CA GLU A 140 9.13 15.13 30.71
C GLU A 140 10.12 15.55 29.59
N LYS A 141 10.62 14.57 28.83
CA LYS A 141 11.48 14.82 27.66
C LYS A 141 10.79 15.68 26.61
N SER A 142 9.56 15.30 26.22
CA SER A 142 8.78 16.04 25.23
C SER A 142 8.39 17.45 25.72
N ALA A 143 8.14 17.62 27.01
CA ALA A 143 7.85 18.93 27.60
C ALA A 143 9.07 19.86 27.52
N VAL A 144 10.27 19.35 27.80
CA VAL A 144 11.53 20.09 27.64
C VAL A 144 11.78 20.45 26.18
N GLU A 145 11.57 19.51 25.26
CA GLU A 145 11.71 19.75 23.81
C GLU A 145 10.76 20.86 23.32
N LEU A 146 9.50 20.86 23.78
CA LEU A 146 8.53 21.89 23.41
C LEU A 146 8.87 23.29 23.93
N LEU A 147 9.60 23.38 25.05
CA LEU A 147 10.05 24.65 25.62
C LEU A 147 11.37 25.13 25.00
N THR A 148 12.16 24.22 24.45
CA THR A 148 13.41 24.54 23.78
C THR A 148 13.13 25.20 22.42
N PRO A 149 13.66 26.41 22.16
CA PRO A 149 13.54 27.02 20.84
C PRO A 149 14.22 26.17 19.77
N CYS A 150 13.48 25.82 18.71
CA CYS A 150 13.98 25.07 17.56
C CYS A 150 13.70 25.87 16.29
N TYR A 151 14.74 26.20 15.53
CA TYR A 151 14.66 27.01 14.30
C TYR A 151 13.82 28.30 14.45
N GLY A 152 13.92 28.99 15.59
CA GLY A 152 13.18 30.22 15.87
C GLY A 152 11.72 30.03 16.28
N HIS A 153 11.30 28.80 16.59
CA HIS A 153 9.97 28.48 17.08
C HIS A 153 10.03 27.87 18.48
N ILE A 154 9.07 28.22 19.33
CA ILE A 154 8.87 27.59 20.64
C ILE A 154 7.49 26.93 20.63
N GLY A 155 7.43 25.67 21.06
CA GLY A 155 6.26 24.81 20.94
C GLY A 155 6.05 24.33 19.50
N PHE A 156 4.80 23.98 19.19
CA PHE A 156 4.42 23.55 17.84
C PHE A 156 4.40 24.73 16.87
N PRO A 157 5.14 24.66 15.76
CA PRO A 157 5.19 25.74 14.78
C PRO A 157 3.87 25.88 14.01
N SER A 158 3.60 27.08 13.48
CA SER A 158 2.34 27.40 12.80
C SER A 158 2.07 26.50 11.59
N PHE A 159 3.12 26.13 10.85
CA PHE A 159 2.99 25.23 9.69
C PHE A 159 2.52 23.83 10.09
N SER A 160 2.88 23.32 11.27
CA SER A 160 2.43 21.99 11.72
C SER A 160 0.92 21.97 11.96
N LEU A 161 0.39 23.01 12.63
CA LEU A 161 -1.05 23.20 12.83
C LEU A 161 -1.81 23.42 11.52
N SER A 162 -1.24 24.19 10.59
CA SER A 162 -1.84 24.45 9.27
C SER A 162 -1.90 23.18 8.43
N ASN A 163 -0.80 22.43 8.36
CA ASN A 163 -0.71 21.16 7.63
C ASN A 163 -1.68 20.13 8.21
N ASN A 164 -1.77 20.02 9.53
CA ASN A 164 -2.71 19.12 10.18
C ASN A 164 -4.17 19.51 9.88
N ASN A 165 -4.50 20.81 9.92
CA ASN A 165 -5.84 21.30 9.56
C ASN A 165 -6.20 21.02 8.09
N ALA A 166 -5.23 21.16 7.18
CA ALA A 166 -5.42 20.79 5.77
C ALA A 166 -5.67 19.28 5.62
N ASN A 167 -4.96 18.44 6.39
CA ASN A 167 -5.21 17.00 6.43
C ASN A 167 -6.59 16.66 6.98
N ILE A 168 -7.03 17.30 8.07
CA ILE A 168 -8.39 17.15 8.63
C ILE A 168 -9.44 17.42 7.55
N ASN A 169 -9.33 18.55 6.83
CA ASN A 169 -10.26 18.91 5.77
C ASN A 169 -10.24 17.90 4.61
N ARG A 170 -9.07 17.40 4.23
CA ARG A 170 -8.94 16.35 3.20
C ARG A 170 -9.63 15.07 3.64
N ILE A 171 -9.43 14.62 4.87
CA ILE A 171 -10.05 13.40 5.40
C ILE A 171 -11.57 13.56 5.52
N LYS A 172 -12.07 14.72 5.96
CA LYS A 172 -13.51 15.02 5.97
C LYS A 172 -14.15 14.88 4.58
N LYS A 173 -13.54 15.49 3.55
CA LYS A 173 -14.01 15.36 2.16
C LYS A 173 -13.98 13.91 1.67
N ARG A 174 -12.94 13.15 2.03
CA ARG A 174 -12.84 11.72 1.69
C ARG A 174 -13.90 10.88 2.41
N LEU A 175 -14.21 11.18 3.67
CA LEU A 175 -15.23 10.50 4.47
C LEU A 175 -16.63 10.75 3.89
N GLU A 176 -16.94 11.98 3.53
CA GLU A 176 -18.19 12.34 2.85
C GLU A 176 -18.33 11.58 1.52
N LEU A 177 -17.26 11.55 0.72
CA LEU A 177 -17.23 10.77 -0.52
C LEU A 177 -17.45 9.28 -0.26
N ALA A 178 -16.79 8.69 0.75
CA ALA A 178 -16.97 7.28 1.10
C ALA A 178 -18.41 6.95 1.49
N LYS A 179 -19.03 7.80 2.32
CA LYS A 179 -20.45 7.67 2.70
C LYS A 179 -21.37 7.77 1.50
N ARG A 180 -21.13 8.74 0.61
CA ARG A 180 -21.91 8.91 -0.62
C ARG A 180 -21.78 7.70 -1.54
N MET A 181 -20.57 7.20 -1.79
CA MET A 181 -20.33 6.04 -2.65
C MET A 181 -21.03 4.79 -2.12
N LYS A 182 -20.97 4.54 -0.81
CA LYS A 182 -21.66 3.39 -0.20
C LYS A 182 -23.18 3.52 -0.18
N GLY A 183 -23.70 4.74 -0.01
CA GLY A 183 -25.14 4.98 0.02
C GLY A 183 -25.80 5.05 -1.36
N THR A 184 -25.01 5.19 -2.43
CA THR A 184 -25.55 5.26 -3.80
C THR A 184 -25.69 3.83 -4.34
N PRO A 185 -26.89 3.40 -4.76
CA PRO A 185 -27.06 2.07 -5.34
C PRO A 185 -26.34 1.95 -6.68
N GLU A 186 -26.09 0.72 -7.10
CA GLU A 186 -25.57 0.46 -8.44
C GLU A 186 -26.56 0.91 -9.51
N LYS A 187 -26.01 1.39 -10.63
CA LYS A 187 -26.80 1.76 -11.80
C LYS A 187 -26.31 0.95 -12.99
N GLU A 188 -27.22 0.19 -13.58
CA GLU A 188 -26.95 -0.66 -14.73
C GLU A 188 -27.72 -0.16 -15.95
N TYR A 189 -27.06 -0.15 -17.11
CA TYR A 189 -27.67 0.17 -18.39
C TYR A 189 -26.89 -0.49 -19.52
N THR A 190 -27.53 -0.61 -20.68
CA THR A 190 -26.94 -1.20 -21.88
C THR A 190 -26.81 -0.13 -22.95
N ILE A 191 -25.64 -0.05 -23.58
CA ILE A 191 -25.37 0.80 -24.74
C ILE A 191 -24.89 -0.12 -25.86
N ASN A 192 -25.60 -0.17 -26.98
CA ASN A 192 -25.20 -0.93 -28.18
C ASN A 192 -24.83 -2.39 -27.87
N GLY A 193 -25.65 -3.06 -27.04
CA GLY A 193 -25.43 -4.45 -26.61
C GLY A 193 -24.38 -4.63 -25.50
N VAL A 194 -23.59 -3.59 -25.18
CA VAL A 194 -22.59 -3.63 -24.12
C VAL A 194 -23.22 -3.20 -22.80
N ARG A 195 -23.07 -4.05 -21.78
CA ARG A 195 -23.63 -3.83 -20.44
C ARG A 195 -22.66 -3.02 -19.59
N VAL A 196 -23.11 -1.88 -19.08
CA VAL A 196 -22.33 -0.96 -18.26
C VAL A 196 -22.94 -0.89 -16.86
N VAL A 197 -22.11 -1.10 -15.85
CA VAL A 197 -22.50 -1.06 -14.44
C VAL A 197 -21.68 0.01 -13.73
N GLU A 198 -22.36 1.05 -13.27
CA GLU A 198 -21.82 2.05 -12.35
C GLU A 198 -21.92 1.49 -10.91
N ASN A 199 -20.90 0.75 -10.47
CA ASN A 199 -20.84 0.19 -9.13
C ASN A 199 -20.25 1.20 -8.14
N TYR A 200 -21.12 2.04 -7.58
CA TYR A 200 -20.74 3.06 -6.58
C TYR A 200 -20.16 2.46 -5.29
N PRO A 201 -20.73 1.40 -4.68
CA PRO A 201 -20.17 0.79 -3.48
C PRO A 201 -18.73 0.28 -3.65
N GLU A 202 -18.41 -0.36 -4.78
CA GLU A 202 -17.04 -0.80 -5.09
C GLU A 202 -16.18 0.33 -5.70
N ASN A 203 -16.74 1.54 -5.89
CA ASN A 203 -16.07 2.64 -6.57
C ASN A 203 -15.47 2.20 -7.93
N ARG A 204 -16.26 1.46 -8.72
CA ARG A 204 -15.86 0.92 -10.03
C ARG A 204 -16.89 1.23 -11.11
N LEU A 205 -16.40 1.63 -12.28
CA LEU A 205 -17.16 1.60 -13.52
C LEU A 205 -16.79 0.31 -14.24
N GLN A 206 -17.78 -0.54 -14.53
CA GLN A 206 -17.60 -1.87 -15.12
C GLN A 206 -18.28 -1.92 -16.49
N VAL A 207 -17.58 -2.49 -17.47
CA VAL A 207 -18.04 -2.61 -18.85
C VAL A 207 -17.89 -4.07 -19.28
N PHE A 208 -19.01 -4.68 -19.62
CA PHE A 208 -19.14 -6.07 -20.00
C PHE A 208 -19.42 -6.17 -21.49
N PHE A 209 -18.48 -6.78 -22.21
CA PHE A 209 -18.63 -7.15 -23.60
C PHE A 209 -18.97 -8.64 -23.67
N ASP A 210 -19.85 -9.04 -24.58
CA ASP A 210 -20.21 -10.45 -24.79
C ASP A 210 -19.01 -11.25 -25.32
N ASP A 211 -18.30 -10.66 -26.29
CA ASP A 211 -17.07 -11.19 -26.88
C ASP A 211 -15.85 -10.33 -26.58
N ILE A 212 -14.66 -10.84 -26.89
CA ILE A 212 -13.41 -10.09 -26.77
C ILE A 212 -13.47 -8.90 -27.74
N PRO A 213 -13.48 -7.64 -27.25
CA PRO A 213 -13.59 -6.49 -28.13
C PRO A 213 -12.35 -6.33 -29.02
N ALA A 214 -12.52 -5.63 -30.14
CA ALA A 214 -11.45 -5.34 -31.09
C ALA A 214 -10.21 -4.75 -30.40
N LYS A 215 -9.02 -4.97 -30.98
CA LYS A 215 -7.75 -4.50 -30.38
C LYS A 215 -7.76 -2.99 -30.13
N GLU A 216 -8.31 -2.20 -31.06
CA GLU A 216 -8.41 -0.75 -30.97
C GLU A 216 -9.23 -0.29 -29.77
N ILE A 217 -10.41 -0.88 -29.56
CA ILE A 217 -11.25 -0.65 -28.38
C ILE A 217 -10.48 -1.00 -27.10
N ARG A 218 -9.83 -2.17 -27.06
CA ARG A 218 -9.03 -2.58 -25.89
C ARG A 218 -7.88 -1.63 -25.60
N ASP A 219 -7.23 -1.10 -26.62
CA ASP A 219 -6.11 -0.17 -26.44
C ASP A 219 -6.61 1.21 -26.01
N SER A 220 -7.74 1.69 -26.55
CA SER A 220 -8.42 2.91 -26.08
C SER A 220 -8.86 2.79 -24.61
N LEU A 221 -9.48 1.68 -24.22
CA LEU A 221 -9.83 1.38 -22.83
C LEU A 221 -8.60 1.44 -21.92
N LYS A 222 -7.47 0.83 -22.31
CA LYS A 222 -6.22 0.85 -21.52
C LYS A 222 -5.64 2.26 -21.37
N GLN A 223 -5.71 3.08 -22.42
CA GLN A 223 -5.26 4.48 -22.41
C GLN A 223 -6.06 5.32 -21.41
N HIS A 224 -7.37 5.05 -21.30
CA HIS A 224 -8.28 5.72 -20.36
C HIS A 224 -8.32 5.07 -18.95
N GLY A 225 -7.34 4.20 -18.66
CA GLY A 225 -7.15 3.64 -17.32
C GLY A 225 -8.04 2.44 -16.99
N PHE A 226 -8.76 1.87 -17.96
CA PHE A 226 -9.46 0.61 -17.76
C PHE A 226 -8.49 -0.56 -17.74
N ARG A 227 -8.81 -1.56 -16.93
CA ARG A 227 -8.07 -2.81 -16.80
C ARG A 227 -9.04 -3.98 -16.81
N TRP A 228 -8.65 -5.06 -17.48
CA TRP A 228 -9.42 -6.30 -17.47
C TRP A 228 -9.40 -6.94 -16.07
N SER A 229 -10.58 -7.15 -15.51
CA SER A 229 -10.79 -7.90 -14.28
C SER A 229 -11.06 -9.36 -14.63
N ARG A 230 -10.15 -10.26 -14.25
CA ARG A 230 -10.40 -11.70 -14.39
C ARG A 230 -11.49 -12.21 -13.45
N HIS A 231 -11.70 -11.53 -12.32
CA HIS A 231 -12.69 -11.94 -11.32
C HIS A 231 -14.11 -11.56 -11.73
N ASN A 232 -14.28 -10.35 -12.26
CA ASN A 232 -15.58 -9.85 -12.70
C ASN A 232 -15.82 -10.11 -14.19
N SER A 233 -14.85 -10.68 -14.91
CA SER A 233 -14.89 -10.91 -16.36
C SER A 233 -15.33 -9.67 -17.16
N CYS A 234 -14.77 -8.51 -16.80
CA CYS A 234 -15.16 -7.22 -17.38
C CYS A 234 -13.97 -6.26 -17.45
N TRP A 235 -14.08 -5.24 -18.30
CA TRP A 235 -13.20 -4.07 -18.21
C TRP A 235 -13.67 -3.17 -17.09
N GLN A 236 -12.76 -2.69 -16.25
CA GLN A 236 -13.13 -1.79 -15.16
C GLN A 236 -12.11 -0.68 -14.92
N SER A 237 -12.60 0.45 -14.43
CA SER A 237 -11.80 1.57 -13.92
C SER A 237 -12.34 2.05 -12.58
N TYR A 238 -11.60 2.93 -11.89
CA TYR A 238 -12.20 3.68 -10.78
C TYR A 238 -13.38 4.51 -11.27
N MET A 239 -14.36 4.72 -10.38
CA MET A 239 -15.50 5.59 -10.65
C MET A 239 -15.02 7.04 -10.73
N ASN A 240 -15.07 7.61 -11.93
CA ASN A 240 -14.85 9.04 -12.13
C ASN A 240 -15.73 9.52 -13.29
N ARG A 241 -16.05 10.81 -13.30
CA ARG A 241 -16.96 11.38 -14.31
C ARG A 241 -16.42 11.24 -15.74
N ARG A 242 -15.11 11.47 -15.92
CA ARG A 242 -14.45 11.41 -17.23
C ARG A 242 -14.54 10.03 -17.88
N ASN A 243 -14.41 8.97 -17.10
CA ASN A 243 -14.46 7.60 -17.57
C ASN A 243 -15.89 7.18 -17.89
N ILE A 244 -16.89 7.69 -17.14
CA ILE A 244 -18.30 7.51 -17.49
C ILE A 244 -18.58 8.17 -18.85
N ASP A 245 -18.15 9.41 -19.03
CA ASP A 245 -18.38 10.16 -20.27
C ASP A 245 -17.65 9.48 -21.46
N PHE A 246 -16.38 9.09 -21.27
CA PHE A 246 -15.61 8.35 -22.26
C PHE A 246 -16.25 7.02 -22.68
N ILE A 247 -16.79 6.23 -21.74
CA ILE A 247 -17.44 4.97 -22.11
C ILE A 247 -18.72 5.19 -22.90
N LYS A 248 -19.46 6.26 -22.60
CA LYS A 248 -20.64 6.60 -23.39
C LYS A 248 -20.24 6.96 -24.82
N GLU A 249 -19.27 7.85 -24.98
CA GLU A 249 -18.75 8.24 -26.31
C GLU A 249 -18.22 7.02 -27.07
N LEU A 250 -17.36 6.20 -26.43
CA LEU A 250 -16.78 5.01 -27.06
C LEU A 250 -17.82 4.02 -27.56
N LEU A 251 -18.88 3.79 -26.77
CA LEU A 251 -19.93 2.83 -27.09
C LEU A 251 -20.96 3.40 -28.08
N GLU A 252 -21.19 4.71 -28.08
CA GLU A 252 -22.04 5.40 -29.06
C GLU A 252 -21.34 5.49 -30.43
N GLU A 253 -20.03 5.72 -30.48
CA GLU A 253 -19.24 5.77 -31.73
C GLU A 253 -19.08 4.42 -32.43
N THR A 254 -19.29 3.30 -31.73
CA THR A 254 -19.11 1.95 -32.32
C THR A 254 -20.24 1.55 -33.28
N GLU A 255 -21.23 2.43 -33.52
CA GLU A 255 -22.27 2.28 -34.55
C GLU A 255 -21.88 2.84 -35.94
N ALA A 256 -20.70 3.45 -36.13
CA ALA A 256 -20.26 4.05 -37.40
C ALA A 256 -19.25 3.19 -38.19
#